data_AF-A0A9E6RBH4-F1
#
_entry.id   AF-A0A9E6RBH4-F1
#
_cell.length_a   1.000
_cell.length_b   1.000
_cell.length_c   1.000
_cell.angle_alpha   90.00
_cell.angle_beta   90.00
_cell.angle_gamma   90.00
#
_symmetry.space_group_name_H-M   'P 1'
#
loop_
_entity.id
_entity.type
_entity.pdbx_description
1 polymer ?
#
loop_
_entity_poly.entity_id
_entity_poly.type
_entity_poly.pdbx_seq_one_letter_code
_entity_poly.pdbx_strand_id
1 'polypeptide(L)'
;MTRPAKILLIGAYANGNIGDLHQASSLAHHLSAILPEAVVHATSNSVAAKPYDFPRPDHVLPPSILRDYDRLSEYDAVIVGGGGLLAAIHRPLNSPNWPLHVTPPIILLSMGASAEVAQRCQTLIRRAAVVTGRDEQSCAVLRRFRDDVELIPDPILADERLDALRAPRETSSPGSA
;
A
#
# COMPACT_ATOMS: atom_id res chain seq x y z
N MET A 1 24.55 -18.16 -2.61
CA MET A 1 24.01 -16.83 -2.30
C MET A 1 22.55 -16.81 -2.73
N THR A 2 21.62 -16.56 -1.81
CA THR A 2 20.20 -16.40 -2.14
C THR A 2 20.01 -15.08 -2.87
N ARG A 3 19.25 -15.07 -3.97
CA ARG A 3 18.91 -13.81 -4.67
C ARG A 3 18.12 -12.89 -3.72
N PRO A 4 18.25 -11.57 -3.86
CA PRO A 4 17.45 -10.65 -3.06
C PRO A 4 15.95 -10.78 -3.38
N ALA A 5 15.10 -10.54 -2.37
CA ALA A 5 13.64 -10.62 -2.54
C ALA A 5 13.12 -9.45 -3.39
N LYS A 6 12.21 -9.71 -4.31
CA LYS A 6 11.51 -8.69 -5.12
C LYS A 6 10.11 -8.48 -4.56
N ILE A 7 9.80 -7.27 -4.11
CA ILE A 7 8.50 -6.91 -3.52
C ILE A 7 7.83 -5.84 -4.38
N LEU A 8 6.55 -6.03 -4.71
CA LEU A 8 5.73 -5.02 -5.37
C LEU A 8 4.77 -4.38 -4.37
N LEU A 9 4.85 -3.06 -4.21
CA LEU A 9 3.88 -2.26 -3.48
C LEU A 9 2.78 -1.75 -4.42
N ILE A 10 1.53 -1.94 -4.03
CA ILE A 10 0.36 -1.43 -4.74
C ILE A 10 -0.44 -0.54 -3.80
N GLY A 11 -0.72 0.69 -4.23
CA GLY A 11 -1.59 1.59 -3.48
C GLY A 11 -2.23 2.68 -4.33
N ALA A 12 -2.89 3.63 -3.67
CA ALA A 12 -3.54 4.77 -4.33
C ALA A 12 -2.64 6.02 -4.39
N TYR A 13 -1.31 5.83 -4.35
CA TYR A 13 -0.30 6.87 -4.12
C TYR A 13 -0.41 8.09 -5.04
N ALA A 14 -0.89 7.87 -6.27
CA ALA A 14 -0.99 8.88 -7.34
C ALA A 14 -2.39 9.51 -7.48
N ASN A 15 -3.25 9.46 -6.45
CA ASN A 15 -4.61 10.03 -6.51
C ASN A 15 -4.66 11.54 -6.18
N GLY A 16 -3.56 12.10 -5.64
CA GLY A 16 -3.47 13.50 -5.21
C GLY A 16 -3.89 13.77 -3.77
N ASN A 17 -4.22 12.74 -2.99
CA ASN A 17 -4.36 12.81 -1.56
C ASN A 17 -2.97 12.83 -0.91
N ILE A 18 -2.71 13.85 -0.08
CA ILE A 18 -1.41 14.03 0.58
C ILE A 18 -1.08 12.86 1.52
N GLY A 19 -2.09 12.28 2.18
CA GLY A 19 -1.90 11.11 3.03
C GLY A 19 -1.43 9.89 2.24
N ASP A 20 -2.03 9.63 1.08
CA ASP A 20 -1.65 8.49 0.23
C ASP A 20 -0.30 8.73 -0.48
N LEU A 21 0.08 9.99 -0.71
CA LEU A 21 1.31 10.39 -1.38
C LEU A 21 2.57 9.80 -0.74
N HIS A 22 2.61 9.73 0.60
CA HIS A 22 3.78 9.33 1.37
C HIS A 22 3.76 7.85 1.79
N GLN A 23 2.65 7.14 1.61
CA GLN A 23 2.52 5.75 2.03
C GLN A 23 3.53 4.83 1.33
N ALA A 24 3.78 5.03 0.03
CA ALA A 24 4.74 4.21 -0.71
C ALA A 24 6.16 4.36 -0.16
N SER A 25 6.59 5.61 0.11
CA SER A 25 7.89 5.93 0.68
C SER A 25 8.05 5.42 2.11
N SER A 26 6.99 5.50 2.92
CA SER A 26 6.97 4.96 4.28
C SER A 26 7.07 3.43 4.29
N LEU A 27 6.25 2.75 3.48
CA LEU A 27 6.30 1.29 3.34
C LEU A 27 7.67 0.80 2.85
N ALA A 28 8.25 1.47 1.85
CA ALA A 28 9.58 1.13 1.35
C ALA A 28 10.65 1.28 2.44
N HIS A 29 10.54 2.29 3.29
CA HIS A 29 11.46 2.50 4.40
C HIS A 29 11.35 1.39 5.45
N HIS A 30 10.14 1.08 5.92
CA HIS A 30 9.89 -0.02 6.84
C HIS A 30 10.42 -1.36 6.30
N LEU A 31 10.17 -1.64 5.01
CA LEU A 31 10.70 -2.83 4.36
C LEU A 31 12.22 -2.84 4.31
N SER A 32 12.87 -1.70 4.03
CA SER A 32 14.33 -1.62 4.02
C SER A 32 14.96 -1.83 5.40
N ALA A 33 14.24 -1.51 6.47
CA ALA A 33 14.72 -1.75 7.84
C ALA A 33 14.67 -3.25 8.21
N ILE A 34 13.67 -3.98 7.71
CA ILE A 34 13.44 -5.40 8.04
C ILE A 34 14.14 -6.34 7.02
N LEU A 35 14.16 -5.95 5.75
CA LEU A 35 14.68 -6.68 4.60
C LEU A 35 15.60 -5.76 3.78
N PRO A 36 16.79 -5.41 4.27
CA PRO A 36 17.66 -4.40 3.66
C PRO A 36 18.10 -4.72 2.24
N GLU A 37 18.21 -6.01 1.90
CA GLU A 37 18.60 -6.47 0.58
C GLU A 37 17.42 -6.51 -0.41
N ALA A 38 16.17 -6.35 0.04
CA ALA A 38 15.01 -6.47 -0.84
C ALA A 38 14.95 -5.36 -1.90
N VAL A 39 14.61 -5.75 -3.12
CA VAL A 39 14.30 -4.84 -4.21
C VAL A 39 12.81 -4.53 -4.17
N VAL A 40 12.48 -3.33 -3.72
CA VAL A 40 11.09 -2.85 -3.61
C VAL A 40 10.74 -1.99 -4.82
N HIS A 41 9.67 -2.36 -5.52
CA HIS A 41 9.03 -1.57 -6.56
C HIS A 41 7.69 -1.05 -6.08
N ALA A 42 7.22 0.06 -6.65
CA ALA A 42 5.90 0.59 -6.34
C ALA A 42 5.11 0.87 -7.61
N THR A 43 3.80 0.67 -7.54
CA THR A 43 2.86 1.10 -8.57
C THR A 43 1.61 1.66 -7.93
N SER A 44 1.06 2.69 -8.56
CA SER A 44 -0.21 3.28 -8.14
C SER A 44 -1.32 2.78 -9.04
N ASN A 45 -2.44 2.36 -8.46
CA ASN A 45 -3.64 1.97 -9.20
C ASN A 45 -4.52 3.18 -9.62
N SER A 46 -4.09 4.41 -9.30
CA SER A 46 -4.85 5.62 -9.59
C SER A 46 -4.80 5.99 -11.08
N VAL A 47 -5.97 6.35 -11.61
CA VAL A 47 -6.16 6.81 -13.00
C VAL A 47 -5.58 8.20 -13.25
N ALA A 48 -5.38 8.98 -12.19
CA ALA A 48 -4.94 10.38 -12.28
C ALA A 48 -3.41 10.55 -12.37
N ALA A 49 -2.64 9.45 -12.34
CA ALA A 49 -1.18 9.36 -12.52
C ALA A 49 -0.41 10.65 -12.14
N LYS A 50 -0.58 11.11 -10.90
CA LYS A 50 0.24 12.19 -10.34
C LYS A 50 1.56 11.63 -9.81
N PRO A 51 2.67 12.40 -9.85
CA PRO A 51 3.89 12.02 -9.15
C PRO A 51 3.58 11.76 -7.66
N TYR A 52 4.24 10.75 -7.09
CA TYR A 52 4.18 10.43 -5.68
C TYR A 52 5.57 10.14 -5.13
N ASP A 53 5.71 10.25 -3.81
CA ASP A 53 7.01 10.11 -3.17
C ASP A 53 7.44 8.64 -3.13
N PHE A 54 8.63 8.37 -3.65
CA PHE A 54 9.25 7.06 -3.58
C PHE A 54 10.78 7.19 -3.57
N PRO A 55 11.51 6.52 -2.64
CA PRO A 55 12.95 6.71 -2.47
C PRO A 55 13.79 6.42 -3.72
N ARG A 56 13.31 5.56 -4.62
CA ARG A 56 13.96 5.20 -5.88
C ARG A 56 13.01 5.44 -7.06
N PRO A 57 13.01 6.62 -7.68
CA PRO A 57 12.05 6.94 -8.75
C PRO A 57 12.07 5.97 -9.93
N ASP A 58 13.21 5.34 -10.22
CA ASP A 58 13.40 4.29 -11.23
C ASP A 58 12.72 2.96 -10.86
N HIS A 59 12.36 2.77 -9.59
CA HIS A 59 11.60 1.62 -9.11
C HIS A 59 10.08 1.84 -9.14
N VAL A 60 9.62 3.01 -9.62
CA VAL A 60 8.20 3.29 -9.84
C VAL A 60 7.76 2.71 -11.17
N LEU A 61 6.80 1.80 -11.12
CA LEU A 61 6.29 1.07 -12.27
C LEU A 61 4.95 1.64 -12.77
N PRO A 62 4.71 1.60 -14.09
CA PRO A 62 3.44 2.02 -14.66
C PRO A 62 2.30 1.09 -14.19
N PRO A 63 1.05 1.59 -14.07
CA PRO A 63 -0.10 0.78 -13.62
C PRO A 63 -0.40 -0.44 -14.51
N SER A 64 0.14 -0.47 -15.74
CA SER A 64 0.02 -1.61 -16.65
C SER A 64 0.63 -2.90 -16.08
N ILE A 65 1.60 -2.81 -15.15
CA ILE A 65 2.16 -3.97 -14.45
C ILE A 65 1.07 -4.82 -13.77
N LEU A 66 -0.03 -4.19 -13.33
CA LEU A 66 -1.14 -4.87 -12.66
C LEU A 66 -1.92 -5.80 -13.59
N ARG A 67 -1.66 -5.77 -14.91
CA ARG A 67 -2.28 -6.66 -15.91
C ARG A 67 -1.27 -7.60 -16.58
N ASP A 68 0.01 -7.47 -16.24
CA ASP A 68 1.10 -8.26 -16.80
C ASP A 68 1.44 -9.39 -15.82
N TYR A 69 0.72 -10.50 -15.92
CA TYR A 69 0.82 -11.60 -14.97
C TYR A 69 2.19 -12.30 -15.01
N ASP A 70 2.84 -12.32 -16.18
CA ASP A 70 4.18 -12.88 -16.32
C ASP A 70 5.18 -12.06 -15.51
N ARG A 71 5.15 -10.73 -15.64
CA ARG A 71 6.00 -9.86 -14.81
C ARG A 71 5.62 -9.88 -13.33
N LEU A 72 4.34 -9.97 -13.00
CA LEU A 72 3.91 -10.12 -11.61
C LEU A 72 4.45 -11.41 -10.99
N SER A 73 4.55 -12.49 -11.77
CA SER A 73 5.10 -13.77 -11.29
C SER A 73 6.58 -13.73 -10.90
N GLU A 74 7.32 -12.70 -11.34
CA GLU A 74 8.72 -12.50 -10.96
C GLU A 74 8.91 -11.94 -9.53
N TYR A 75 7.84 -11.54 -8.87
CA TYR A 75 7.88 -11.01 -7.51
C TYR A 75 7.74 -12.12 -6.48
N ASP A 76 8.41 -11.96 -5.34
CA ASP A 76 8.31 -12.87 -4.21
C ASP A 76 7.09 -12.55 -3.33
N ALA A 77 6.63 -11.30 -3.34
CA ALA A 77 5.41 -10.87 -2.68
C ALA A 77 4.80 -9.63 -3.34
N VAL A 78 3.49 -9.53 -3.24
CA VAL A 78 2.72 -8.33 -3.60
C VAL A 78 2.09 -7.78 -2.33
N ILE A 79 2.42 -6.56 -1.96
CA ILE A 79 1.81 -5.86 -0.82
C ILE A 79 0.85 -4.81 -1.36
N VAL A 80 -0.43 -5.02 -1.11
CA VAL A 80 -1.47 -4.00 -1.30
C VAL A 80 -1.58 -3.27 0.04
N GLY A 81 -1.10 -2.04 0.09
CA GLY A 81 -0.91 -1.33 1.36
C GLY A 81 -1.42 0.10 1.33
N GLY A 82 -1.83 0.56 2.51
CA GLY A 82 -2.12 1.95 2.79
C GLY A 82 -3.53 2.41 2.37
N GLY A 83 -4.11 3.30 3.18
CA GLY A 83 -5.26 4.10 2.79
C GLY A 83 -6.60 3.35 2.70
N GLY A 84 -7.53 3.93 1.96
CA GLY A 84 -8.91 3.46 1.79
C GLY A 84 -9.13 2.53 0.60
N LEU A 85 -8.15 1.67 0.27
CA LEU A 85 -8.19 0.83 -0.94
C LEU A 85 -9.34 -0.18 -0.99
N LEU A 86 -9.93 -0.50 0.16
CA LEU A 86 -11.18 -1.29 0.27
C LEU A 86 -12.36 -0.43 0.77
N ALA A 87 -12.22 0.89 0.74
CA ALA A 87 -13.28 1.86 1.01
C ALA A 87 -13.74 2.58 -0.27
N ALA A 88 -12.91 2.59 -1.32
CA ALA A 88 -13.24 3.05 -2.67
C ALA A 88 -12.93 1.97 -3.72
N ILE A 89 -13.53 2.08 -4.90
CA ILE A 89 -13.33 1.09 -5.96
C ILE A 89 -12.02 1.36 -6.69
N HIS A 90 -11.09 0.41 -6.61
CA HIS A 90 -9.84 0.44 -7.35
C HIS A 90 -9.73 -0.77 -8.27
N ARG A 91 -9.49 -0.54 -9.56
CA ARG A 91 -9.14 -1.61 -10.50
C ARG A 91 -7.62 -1.86 -10.44
N PRO A 92 -7.15 -3.11 -10.56
CA PRO A 92 -7.93 -4.34 -10.71
C PRO A 92 -8.34 -4.98 -9.37
N LEU A 93 -8.12 -4.33 -8.22
CA LEU A 93 -8.36 -4.90 -6.89
C LEU A 93 -9.81 -5.36 -6.66
N ASN A 94 -10.77 -4.69 -7.30
CA ASN A 94 -12.19 -5.05 -7.25
C ASN A 94 -12.61 -6.13 -8.28
N SER A 95 -11.68 -6.63 -9.10
CA SER A 95 -11.94 -7.72 -10.06
C SER A 95 -11.86 -9.06 -9.33
N PRO A 96 -12.87 -9.93 -9.44
CA PRO A 96 -12.82 -11.25 -8.81
C PRO A 96 -11.72 -12.15 -9.43
N ASN A 97 -11.33 -11.91 -10.68
CA ASN A 97 -10.39 -12.75 -11.41
C ASN A 97 -8.93 -12.36 -11.16
N TRP A 98 -8.65 -11.07 -10.95
CA TRP A 98 -7.28 -10.59 -10.77
C TRP A 98 -6.50 -11.34 -9.68
N PRO A 99 -7.00 -11.48 -8.44
CA PRO A 99 -6.24 -12.17 -7.39
C PRO A 99 -6.00 -13.67 -7.69
N LEU A 100 -6.80 -14.27 -8.59
CA LEU A 100 -6.63 -15.67 -9.00
C LEU A 100 -5.49 -15.85 -10.00
N HIS A 101 -5.14 -14.80 -10.75
CA HIS A 101 -4.03 -14.81 -11.71
C HIS A 101 -2.72 -14.30 -11.12
N VAL A 102 -2.75 -13.70 -9.94
CA VAL A 102 -1.53 -13.28 -9.21
C VAL A 102 -0.95 -14.49 -8.49
N THR A 103 0.18 -14.97 -8.99
CA THR A 103 0.91 -16.12 -8.41
C THR A 103 1.54 -15.82 -7.05
N PRO A 104 2.26 -14.69 -6.86
CA PRO A 104 2.90 -14.40 -5.57
C PRO A 104 1.89 -14.27 -4.43
N PRO A 105 2.31 -14.48 -3.17
CA PRO A 105 1.47 -14.16 -2.02
C PRO A 105 1.08 -12.68 -2.04
N ILE A 106 -0.22 -12.43 -1.85
CA ILE A 106 -0.77 -11.09 -1.71
C ILE A 106 -0.92 -10.78 -0.22
N ILE A 107 -0.37 -9.65 0.22
CA ILE A 107 -0.49 -9.15 1.58
C ILE A 107 -1.36 -7.89 1.53
N LEU A 108 -2.45 -7.88 2.31
CA LEU A 108 -3.27 -6.68 2.50
C LEU A 108 -2.85 -6.01 3.82
N LEU A 109 -2.12 -4.90 3.72
CA LEU A 109 -1.47 -4.24 4.85
C LEU A 109 -2.18 -2.94 5.26
N SER A 110 -2.62 -2.87 6.52
CA SER A 110 -3.26 -1.71 7.14
C SER A 110 -4.43 -1.17 6.31
N MET A 111 -5.37 -2.04 5.96
CA MET A 111 -6.46 -1.69 5.04
C MET A 111 -7.54 -0.86 5.72
N GLY A 112 -7.95 0.24 5.07
CA GLY A 112 -9.25 0.89 5.31
C GLY A 112 -10.35 0.22 4.49
N ALA A 113 -11.42 -0.24 5.15
CA ALA A 113 -12.47 -1.04 4.51
C ALA A 113 -13.89 -0.53 4.79
N SER A 114 -14.73 -0.48 3.73
CA SER A 114 -16.18 -0.32 3.84
C SER A 114 -16.88 -1.63 3.47
N ALA A 115 -18.03 -1.93 4.09
CA ALA A 115 -18.71 -3.20 3.89
C ALA A 115 -19.07 -3.47 2.42
N GLU A 116 -19.54 -2.46 1.70
CA GLU A 116 -19.93 -2.58 0.30
C GLU A 116 -18.73 -2.91 -0.60
N VAL A 117 -17.62 -2.17 -0.45
CA VAL A 117 -16.45 -2.36 -1.31
C VAL A 117 -15.70 -3.65 -0.94
N ALA A 118 -15.59 -3.96 0.36
CA ALA A 118 -15.02 -5.23 0.81
C ALA A 118 -15.78 -6.44 0.23
N GLN A 119 -17.12 -6.37 0.16
CA GLN A 119 -17.92 -7.42 -0.48
C GLN A 119 -17.58 -7.60 -1.96
N ARG A 120 -17.34 -6.51 -2.69
CA ARG A 120 -16.92 -6.56 -4.10
C ARG A 120 -15.49 -7.09 -4.26
N CYS A 121 -14.64 -6.87 -3.28
CA CYS A 121 -13.26 -7.34 -3.23
C CYS A 121 -13.09 -8.68 -2.48
N GLN A 122 -14.17 -9.42 -2.19
CA GLN A 122 -14.12 -10.60 -1.33
C GLN A 122 -13.13 -11.68 -1.80
N THR A 123 -12.97 -11.86 -3.12
CA THR A 123 -12.01 -12.85 -3.66
C THR A 123 -10.57 -12.46 -3.35
N LEU A 124 -10.25 -11.17 -3.43
CA LEU A 124 -8.93 -10.64 -3.06
C LEU A 124 -8.66 -10.87 -1.57
N ILE A 125 -9.62 -10.52 -0.72
CA ILE A 125 -9.51 -10.67 0.74
C ILE A 125 -9.28 -12.14 1.12
N ARG A 126 -10.09 -13.05 0.58
CA ARG A 126 -9.98 -14.49 0.86
C ARG A 126 -8.70 -15.12 0.30
N ARG A 127 -8.18 -14.63 -0.83
CA ARG A 127 -6.97 -15.16 -1.50
C ARG A 127 -5.67 -14.63 -0.90
N ALA A 128 -5.71 -13.49 -0.21
CA ALA A 128 -4.51 -12.92 0.42
C ALA A 128 -3.85 -13.94 1.36
N ALA A 129 -2.54 -13.87 1.53
CA ALA A 129 -1.84 -14.64 2.55
C ALA A 129 -2.06 -14.02 3.94
N VAL A 130 -1.96 -12.69 4.02
CA VAL A 130 -2.13 -11.90 5.24
C VAL A 130 -3.12 -10.77 4.99
N VAL A 131 -4.00 -10.51 5.96
CA VAL A 131 -4.95 -9.40 5.92
C VAL A 131 -4.93 -8.66 7.25
N THR A 132 -4.69 -7.36 7.20
CA THR A 132 -4.67 -6.50 8.39
C THR A 132 -5.54 -5.27 8.13
N GLY A 133 -6.22 -4.79 9.17
CA GLY A 133 -7.00 -3.55 9.13
C GLY A 133 -6.27 -2.43 9.85
N ARG A 134 -6.46 -1.18 9.41
CA ARG A 134 -5.83 0.00 10.04
C ARG A 134 -6.54 0.49 11.31
N ASP A 135 -7.81 0.15 11.45
CA ASP A 135 -8.71 0.58 12.51
C ASP A 135 -9.72 -0.55 12.82
N GLU A 136 -10.34 -0.50 14.00
CA GLU A 136 -11.28 -1.53 14.46
C GLU A 136 -12.48 -1.69 13.54
N GLN A 137 -12.96 -0.59 12.96
CA GLN A 137 -14.08 -0.62 12.01
C GLN A 137 -13.71 -1.43 10.76
N SER A 138 -12.52 -1.19 10.20
CA SER A 138 -12.02 -1.93 9.04
C SER A 138 -11.77 -3.39 9.40
N CYS A 139 -11.22 -3.68 10.58
CA CYS A 139 -11.07 -5.05 11.07
C CYS A 139 -12.41 -5.77 11.16
N ALA A 140 -13.44 -5.15 11.75
CA ALA A 140 -14.78 -5.73 11.85
C ALA A 140 -15.41 -6.02 10.48
N VAL A 141 -15.12 -5.20 9.46
CA VAL A 141 -15.57 -5.45 8.08
C VAL A 141 -14.81 -6.63 7.46
N LEU A 142 -13.48 -6.65 7.57
CA LEU A 142 -12.63 -7.69 7.00
C LEU A 142 -12.88 -9.06 7.66
N ARG A 143 -13.19 -9.07 8.97
CA ARG A 143 -13.51 -10.29 9.73
C ARG A 143 -14.75 -11.03 9.26
N ARG A 144 -15.59 -10.41 8.43
CA ARG A 144 -16.71 -11.09 7.76
C ARG A 144 -16.25 -12.08 6.68
N PHE A 145 -14.99 -11.96 6.23
CA PHE A 145 -14.42 -12.80 5.17
C PHE A 145 -13.29 -13.71 5.67
N ARG A 146 -12.63 -13.35 6.77
CA ARG A 146 -11.47 -14.04 7.35
C ARG A 146 -11.37 -13.80 8.85
N ASP A 147 -11.16 -14.86 9.65
CA ASP A 147 -11.11 -14.72 11.11
C ASP A 147 -9.75 -14.26 11.64
N ASP A 148 -8.69 -14.37 10.84
CA ASP A 148 -7.30 -14.10 11.21
C ASP A 148 -6.84 -12.65 10.94
N VAL A 149 -7.78 -11.70 10.92
CA VAL A 149 -7.46 -10.28 10.66
C VAL A 149 -6.90 -9.61 11.90
N GLU A 150 -5.70 -9.07 11.78
CA GLU A 150 -5.02 -8.29 12.82
C GLU A 150 -5.15 -6.78 12.62
N LEU A 151 -5.12 -6.04 13.72
CA LEU A 151 -5.09 -4.58 13.72
C LEU A 151 -3.63 -4.10 13.59
N ILE A 152 -3.28 -3.51 12.45
CA ILE A 152 -1.99 -2.87 12.22
C ILE A 152 -2.26 -1.43 11.76
N PRO A 153 -1.88 -0.39 12.53
CA PRO A 153 -2.07 1.00 12.14
C PRO A 153 -1.44 1.33 10.78
N ASP A 154 -1.82 2.46 10.18
CA ASP A 154 -1.21 2.91 8.93
C ASP A 154 0.31 3.11 9.13
N PRO A 155 1.18 2.51 8.28
CA PRO A 155 2.64 2.58 8.42
C PRO A 155 3.19 4.01 8.47
N ILE A 156 2.45 4.96 7.89
CA ILE A 156 2.78 6.38 7.94
C ILE A 156 2.86 6.92 9.38
N LEU A 157 2.13 6.32 10.32
CA LEU A 157 2.12 6.71 11.73
C LEU A 157 3.37 6.26 12.49
N ALA A 158 4.10 5.29 11.95
CA ALA A 158 5.34 4.77 12.52
C ALA A 158 6.59 5.30 11.78
N ASP A 159 6.43 6.24 10.83
CA ASP A 159 7.55 6.81 10.07
C ASP A 159 8.02 8.12 10.71
N GLU A 160 9.08 8.00 11.53
CA GLU A 160 9.69 9.13 12.25
C GLU A 160 10.20 10.24 11.30
N ARG A 161 10.46 9.93 10.02
CA ARG A 161 10.89 10.94 9.03
C ARG A 161 9.78 11.94 8.75
N LEU A 162 8.53 11.55 8.92
CA LEU A 162 7.37 12.41 8.74
C LEU A 162 7.07 13.27 9.97
N ASP A 163 7.65 12.94 11.14
CA ASP A 163 7.55 13.83 12.32
C ASP A 163 8.32 15.13 12.12
N ALA A 164 9.38 15.14 11.29
CA ALA A 164 10.06 16.36 10.87
C ALA A 164 9.14 17.31 10.05
N LEU A 165 8.10 16.79 9.41
CA LEU A 165 7.08 17.60 8.72
C LEU A 165 5.99 18.11 9.68
N ARG A 166 5.89 17.54 10.89
CA ARG A 166 4.94 17.93 11.94
C ARG A 166 5.51 18.94 12.93
N ALA A 167 6.83 19.16 12.94
CA ALA A 167 7.43 20.20 13.75
C ALA A 167 6.78 21.56 13.42
N PRO A 168 6.32 22.33 14.42
CA PRO A 168 5.82 23.68 14.17
C PRO A 168 6.94 24.43 13.46
N ARG A 169 6.66 24.96 12.27
CA ARG A 169 7.54 25.97 11.69
C ARG A 169 7.61 27.08 12.72
N GLU A 170 8.78 27.30 13.31
CA GLU A 170 9.02 28.49 14.11
C GLU A 170 8.52 29.66 13.27
N THR A 171 7.46 30.30 13.74
CA THR A 171 7.00 31.56 13.18
C THR A 171 8.13 32.53 13.41
N SER A 172 9.00 32.70 12.42
CA SER A 172 9.87 33.85 12.36
C SER A 172 8.95 35.05 12.30
N SER A 173 8.69 35.63 13.48
CA SER A 173 8.11 36.96 13.56
C SER A 173 8.97 37.85 12.66
N PRO A 174 8.37 38.57 11.70
CA PRO A 174 9.12 39.58 10.99
C PRO A 174 9.52 40.59 12.06
N GLY A 175 10.82 40.62 12.38
CA GLY A 175 11.40 41.65 13.22
C GLY A 175 11.11 42.99 12.56
N SER A 176 10.16 43.72 13.14
CA SER A 176 9.83 45.09 12.80
C SER A 176 11.01 45.99 13.17
N ALA A 177 11.51 46.71 12.17
CA ALA A 177 12.29 47.96 12.22
C ALA A 177 13.65 47.95 12.93
#